data_AF-A0A814L140-F1
#
_entry.id   AF-A0A814L140-F1
#
_cell.length_a   1.000
_cell.length_b   1.000
_cell.length_c   1.000
_cell.angle_alpha   90.00
_cell.angle_beta   90.00
_cell.angle_gamma   90.00
#
_symmetry.space_group_name_H-M   'P 1'
#
loop_
_entity.id
_entity.type
_entity.pdbx_description
1 polymer ?
#
loop_
_entity_poly.entity_id
_entity_poly.type
_entity_poly.pdbx_seq_one_letter_code
_entity_poly.pdbx_strand_id
1 'polypeptide(L)'
;MTFRIWNIQNEQCLISHKAHKNGINGFEIIDERRFISYAHNGEVKLWNEDKEQISFSNFDFDKSKITSFKILNSDEFVTGHENGMFTIWTNNT
;
A
#
# COMPACT_ATOMS: atom_id res chain seq x y z
N MET A 1 7.17 9.75 4.33
CA MET A 1 6.44 8.98 5.35
C MET A 1 7.03 7.57 5.47
N THR A 2 7.01 7.00 6.67
CA THR A 2 7.58 5.68 6.97
C THR A 2 6.50 4.74 7.48
N PHE A 3 6.63 3.44 7.22
CA PHE A 3 5.96 2.42 8.04
C PHE A 3 6.97 1.81 9.01
N ARG A 4 6.46 1.18 10.07
CA ARG A 4 7.26 0.48 11.07
C ARG A 4 6.61 -0.84 11.41
N ILE A 5 7.45 -1.84 11.69
CA ILE A 5 7.02 -3.14 12.20
C ILE A 5 7.59 -3.28 13.59
N TRP A 6 6.73 -3.72 14.52
CA TRP A 6 7.02 -3.77 15.94
C TRP A 6 6.85 -5.20 16.45
N ASN A 7 7.77 -5.62 17.30
CA ASN A 7 7.53 -6.74 18.18
C ASN A 7 6.79 -6.21 19.42
N ILE A 8 5.57 -6.70 19.64
CA ILE A 8 4.70 -6.26 20.72
C ILE A 8 5.18 -6.78 22.08
N GLN A 9 5.78 -7.97 22.13
CA GLN A 9 6.16 -8.62 23.40
C GLN A 9 7.30 -7.88 24.10
N ASN A 10 8.24 -7.33 23.33
CA ASN A 10 9.40 -6.62 23.87
C ASN A 10 9.41 -5.13 23.51
N GLU A 11 8.33 -4.62 22.90
CA GLU A 11 8.13 -3.23 22.50
C GLU A 11 9.24 -2.68 21.57
N GLN A 12 9.89 -3.55 20.79
CA GLN A 12 10.98 -3.15 19.90
C GLN A 12 10.50 -2.90 18.47
N CYS A 13 10.98 -1.80 17.88
CA CYS A 13 10.82 -1.53 16.46
C CYS A 13 11.81 -2.42 15.68
N LEU A 14 11.29 -3.41 14.97
CA LEU A 14 12.09 -4.34 14.16
C LEU A 14 12.53 -3.69 12.85
N ILE A 15 11.60 -2.96 12.19
CA ILE A 15 11.83 -2.31 10.90
C ILE A 15 11.29 -0.89 10.92
N SER A 16 12.01 0.03 10.26
CA SER A 16 11.54 1.37 9.93
C SER A 16 11.99 1.75 8.52
N HIS A 17 11.06 1.78 7.56
CA HIS A 17 11.36 2.05 6.16
C HIS A 17 10.59 3.24 5.61
N LYS A 18 11.26 4.01 4.73
CA LYS A 18 10.63 5.09 3.97
C LYS A 18 9.79 4.47 2.86
N ALA A 19 8.48 4.38 3.07
CA ALA A 19 7.57 3.87 2.05
C ALA A 19 7.21 4.92 1.01
N HIS A 20 6.60 6.03 1.45
CA HIS A 20 6.01 7.01 0.54
C HIS A 20 6.62 8.39 0.73
N LYS A 21 6.64 9.22 -0.31
CA LYS A 21 7.01 10.64 -0.17
C LYS A 21 5.91 11.44 0.54
N ASN A 22 4.66 11.07 0.32
CA ASN A 22 3.47 11.70 0.91
C ASN A 22 2.97 10.96 2.15
N GLY A 23 1.97 11.53 2.83
CA GLY A 23 1.28 10.88 3.95
C GLY A 23 0.72 9.51 3.54
N ILE A 24 0.89 8.53 4.42
CA ILE A 24 0.29 7.20 4.26
C ILE A 24 -1.15 7.31 4.76
N ASN A 25 -2.10 6.93 3.92
CA ASN A 25 -3.52 6.92 4.28
C ASN A 25 -3.91 5.59 4.93
N GLY A 26 -3.22 4.51 4.59
CA GLY A 26 -3.47 3.19 5.17
C GLY A 26 -2.55 2.10 4.62
N PHE A 27 -2.80 0.89 5.08
CA PHE A 27 -2.14 -0.34 4.65
C PHE A 27 -3.11 -1.51 4.77
N GLU A 28 -2.92 -2.55 3.95
CA GLU A 28 -3.67 -3.81 4.04
C GLU A 28 -2.72 -5.00 4.03
N ILE A 29 -3.00 -6.01 4.85
CA ILE A 29 -2.25 -7.27 4.87
C ILE A 29 -2.86 -8.19 3.81
N ILE A 30 -2.04 -8.68 2.88
CA ILE A 30 -2.47 -9.66 1.87
C ILE A 30 -2.35 -11.08 2.46
N ASP A 31 -1.20 -11.37 3.05
CA ASP A 31 -0.89 -12.66 3.67
C ASP A 31 0.22 -12.49 4.72
N GLU A 32 0.74 -13.59 5.26
CA GLU A 32 1.75 -13.58 6.32
C GLU A 32 3.04 -12.81 5.97
N ARG A 33 3.34 -12.63 4.69
CA ARG A 33 4.61 -12.03 4.23
C ARG A 33 4.44 -10.78 3.38
N ARG A 34 3.23 -10.54 2.85
CA ARG A 34 2.96 -9.43 1.94
C ARG A 34 1.93 -8.46 2.52
N PHE A 35 2.19 -7.18 2.33
CA PHE A 35 1.24 -6.13 2.63
C PHE A 35 1.34 -5.00 1.58
N ILE A 36 0.27 -4.23 1.48
CA ILE A 36 0.18 -3.05 0.64
C ILE A 36 0.14 -1.82 1.51
N SER A 37 0.83 -0.76 1.11
CA SER A 37 0.64 0.59 1.66
C SER A 37 0.17 1.54 0.57
N TYR A 38 -0.66 2.52 0.94
CA TYR A 38 -1.17 3.50 -0.01
C TYR A 38 -1.14 4.92 0.56
N ALA A 39 -0.86 5.89 -0.32
CA ALA A 39 -0.57 7.26 0.06
C ALA A 39 -1.56 8.28 -0.50
N HIS A 40 -1.49 9.50 0.04
CA HIS A 40 -2.34 10.64 -0.31
C HIS A 40 -2.30 11.04 -1.79
N ASN A 41 -1.22 10.72 -2.50
CA ASN A 41 -1.05 11.04 -3.92
C ASN A 41 -1.46 9.89 -4.86
N GLY A 42 -2.20 8.90 -4.36
CA GLY A 42 -2.60 7.74 -5.16
C GLY A 42 -1.49 6.73 -5.44
N GLU A 43 -0.32 6.87 -4.79
CA GLU A 43 0.75 5.88 -4.87
C GLU A 43 0.41 4.66 -4.01
N VAL A 44 0.57 3.47 -4.57
CA VAL A 44 0.38 2.19 -3.90
C VAL A 44 1.69 1.41 -3.97
N LYS A 45 2.10 0.77 -2.88
CA LYS A 45 3.31 -0.05 -2.83
C LYS A 45 3.03 -1.42 -2.25
N LEU A 46 3.57 -2.45 -2.90
CA LEU A 46 3.56 -3.83 -2.44
C LEU A 46 4.89 -4.16 -1.77
N TRP A 47 4.82 -4.75 -0.58
CA TRP A 47 5.97 -5.11 0.24
C TRP A 47 6.03 -6.63 0.47
N ASN A 48 7.25 -7.18 0.56
CA ASN A 48 7.52 -8.57 0.97
C ASN A 48 8.83 -8.63 1.76
N GLU A 49 8.89 -9.43 2.84
CA GLU A 49 10.07 -9.57 3.71
C GLU A 49 10.67 -8.20 4.09
N ASP A 50 9.79 -7.24 4.38
CA ASP A 50 10.10 -5.85 4.74
C ASP A 50 10.76 -5.01 3.64
N LYS A 51 10.78 -5.49 2.39
CA LYS A 51 11.31 -4.75 1.24
C LYS A 51 10.21 -4.37 0.26
N GLU A 52 10.42 -3.26 -0.42
CA GLU A 52 9.54 -2.85 -1.52
C GLU A 52 9.76 -3.81 -2.69
N GLN A 53 8.68 -4.45 -3.15
CA GLN A 53 8.71 -5.30 -4.33
C GLN A 53 8.29 -4.50 -5.56
N ILE A 54 7.17 -3.77 -5.47
CA ILE A 54 6.58 -3.06 -6.60
C ILE A 54 5.96 -1.75 -6.13
N SER A 55 6.26 -0.68 -6.88
CA SER A 55 5.58 0.61 -6.80
C SER A 55 4.59 0.75 -7.93
N PHE A 56 3.38 1.16 -7.60
CA PHE A 56 2.33 1.48 -8.55
C PHE A 56 1.93 2.94 -8.41
N SER A 57 1.76 3.62 -9.54
CA SER A 57 1.15 4.93 -9.59
C SER A 57 0.28 5.05 -10.83
N ASN A 58 -0.91 5.62 -10.68
CA ASN A 58 -1.74 6.01 -11.81
C ASN A 58 -1.00 7.11 -12.58
N PHE A 59 -0.38 6.76 -13.71
CA PHE A 59 0.40 7.68 -14.52
C PHE A 59 -0.48 8.62 -15.36
N ASP A 60 -1.70 8.19 -15.72
CA ASP A 60 -2.56 8.89 -16.69
C ASP A 60 -3.79 9.59 -16.11
N PHE A 61 -4.21 9.21 -14.90
CA PHE A 61 -5.35 9.83 -14.24
C PHE A 61 -4.88 10.42 -12.93
N ASP A 62 -5.21 11.70 -12.76
CA ASP A 62 -4.83 12.59 -11.66
C ASP A 62 -4.50 11.86 -10.35
N LYS A 63 -3.40 12.25 -9.69
CA LYS A 63 -2.80 11.65 -8.48
C LYS A 63 -3.72 11.80 -7.26
N SER A 64 -4.92 11.27 -7.38
CA SER A 64 -6.04 11.45 -6.48
C SER A 64 -5.85 10.58 -5.26
N LYS A 65 -6.19 11.17 -4.12
CA LYS A 65 -6.12 10.55 -2.82
C LYS A 65 -6.91 9.24 -2.80
N ILE A 66 -6.26 8.18 -2.34
CA ILE A 66 -6.94 6.92 -2.05
C ILE A 66 -7.73 7.09 -0.75
N THR A 67 -9.04 6.89 -0.84
CA THR A 67 -10.00 7.04 0.26
C THR A 67 -10.55 5.71 0.75
N SER A 68 -10.46 4.66 -0.07
CA SER A 68 -10.88 3.31 0.27
C SER A 68 -10.01 2.27 -0.42
N PHE A 69 -9.88 1.12 0.21
CA PHE A 69 -9.11 -0.01 -0.30
C PHE A 69 -9.87 -1.31 -0.01
N LYS A 70 -9.84 -2.26 -0.94
CA LYS A 70 -10.36 -3.61 -0.72
C LYS A 70 -9.51 -4.67 -1.41
N ILE A 71 -9.05 -5.65 -0.65
CA ILE A 71 -8.45 -6.88 -1.20
C ILE A 71 -9.58 -7.78 -1.71
N LEU A 72 -9.48 -8.24 -2.96
CA LEU A 72 -10.43 -9.18 -3.55
C LEU A 72 -9.92 -10.62 -3.42
N ASN A 73 -8.62 -10.83 -3.65
CA ASN A 73 -7.90 -12.10 -3.48
C ASN A 73 -6.38 -11.85 -3.37
N SER A 74 -5.56 -12.91 -3.44
CA SER A 74 -4.09 -12.83 -3.29
C SER A 74 -3.37 -12.02 -4.36
N ASP A 75 -4.02 -11.76 -5.49
CA ASP A 75 -3.45 -11.18 -6.71
C ASP A 75 -4.27 -10.01 -7.26
N GLU A 76 -5.37 -9.65 -6.59
CA GLU A 76 -6.27 -8.60 -7.05
C GLU A 76 -6.80 -7.75 -5.90
N PHE A 77 -6.80 -6.43 -6.12
CA PHE A 77 -7.35 -5.46 -5.17
C PHE A 77 -7.91 -4.23 -5.87
N VAL A 78 -8.70 -3.45 -5.14
CA VAL A 78 -9.37 -2.24 -5.63
C VAL A 78 -9.04 -1.05 -4.73
N THR A 79 -8.71 0.08 -5.34
CA THR A 79 -8.59 1.37 -4.66
C THR A 79 -9.68 2.32 -5.12
N GLY A 80 -10.41 2.92 -4.18
CA GLY A 80 -11.33 4.02 -4.46
C GLY A 80 -10.66 5.37 -4.20
N HIS A 81 -10.93 6.34 -5.05
CA HIS A 81 -10.27 7.64 -5.06
C HIS A 81 -11.24 8.78 -4.77
N GLU A 82 -10.72 9.88 -4.22
CA GLU A 82 -11.50 11.08 -3.87
C GLU A 82 -12.20 11.72 -5.09
N ASN A 83 -11.66 11.54 -6.30
CA ASN A 83 -12.27 12.02 -7.55
C ASN A 83 -13.46 11.18 -8.03
N GLY A 84 -13.89 10.18 -7.26
CA GLY A 84 -15.02 9.29 -7.59
C GLY A 84 -14.65 8.11 -8.49
N MET A 85 -13.40 7.97 -8.90
CA MET A 85 -12.92 6.81 -9.66
C MET A 85 -12.49 5.67 -8.73
N PHE A 86 -12.41 4.47 -9.30
CA PHE A 86 -11.71 3.36 -8.69
C PHE A 86 -10.69 2.75 -9.67
N THR A 87 -9.64 2.13 -9.14
CA THR A 87 -8.64 1.38 -9.92
C THR A 87 -8.65 -0.07 -9.45
N ILE A 88 -8.72 -1.00 -10.40
CA ILE A 88 -8.52 -2.43 -10.15
C ILE A 88 -7.08 -2.76 -10.52
N TRP A 89 -6.40 -3.45 -9.60
CA TRP A 89 -5.03 -3.87 -9.74
C TRP A 89 -5.00 -5.38 -9.78
N THR A 90 -4.45 -5.95 -10.84
CA THR A 90 -4.35 -7.39 -11.04
C THR A 90 -2.92 -7.76 -11.35
N ASN A 91 -2.38 -8.76 -10.65
CA ASN A 91 -1.09 -9.34 -10.97
C ASN A 91 -1.27 -10.35 -12.12
N ASN A 92 -0.97 -9.91 -13.34
CA ASN A 92 -0.92 -10.82 -14.50
C ASN A 92 0.44 -11.51 -14.49
N THR A 93 0.48 -12.74 -13.99
CA THR A 93 1.61 -13.66 -14.21
C THR A 93 1.83 -13.96 -15.67
#